data_AF-K1YPF6-F1
#
_entry.id   AF-K1YPF6-F1
#
_cell.length_a   1.000
_cell.length_b   1.000
_cell.length_c   1.000
_cell.angle_alpha   90.00
_cell.angle_beta   90.00
_cell.angle_gamma   90.00
#
_symmetry.space_group_name_H-M   'P 1'
#
loop_
_entity.id
_entity.type
_entity.pdbx_description
1 polymer ?
#
loop_
_entity_poly.entity_id
_entity_poly.type
_entity_poly.pdbx_seq_one_letter_code
_entity_poly.pdbx_strand_id
1 'polypeptide(L)' 'MDERKSKFGVLAEGYEARRLGETLDDNPYESFTGDYEDWSDGWWRSEDGVSLRSTSNPADLSS' A
#
# COMPACT_ATOMS: atom_id res chain seq x y z
N MET A 1 23.78 4.40 -3.60
CA MET A 1 22.93 3.39 -4.25
C MET A 1 21.60 3.51 -3.56
N ASP A 2 20.68 4.23 -4.19
CA ASP A 2 19.39 4.60 -3.64
C ASP A 2 18.62 3.36 -3.19
N GLU A 3 18.28 3.40 -1.90
CA GLU A 3 17.53 2.38 -1.20
C GLU A 3 16.13 2.33 -1.82
N ARG A 4 15.86 1.36 -2.70
CA ARG A 4 14.48 1.04 -3.07
C ARG A 4 13.73 0.77 -1.77
N LYS A 5 12.73 1.59 -1.44
CA LYS A 5 11.82 1.29 -0.32
C LYS A 5 11.30 -0.13 -0.53
N SER A 6 11.18 -0.90 0.55
CA SER A 6 10.56 -2.21 0.47
C SER A 6 9.16 -2.05 -0.14
N LYS A 7 8.81 -2.88 -1.13
CA LYS A 7 7.48 -2.92 -1.79
C LYS A 7 6.32 -2.83 -0.80
N PHE A 8 6.44 -3.48 0.36
CA PHE A 8 5.43 -3.42 1.42
C PHE A 8 5.33 -2.06 2.12
N GLY A 9 6.43 -1.32 2.20
CA GLY A 9 6.45 0.04 2.76
C GLY A 9 5.74 1.04 1.85
N VAL A 10 5.97 0.95 0.53
CA VAL A 10 5.33 1.82 -0.46
C VAL A 10 3.83 1.55 -0.55
N LEU A 11 3.43 0.28 -0.54
CA LEU A 11 2.03 -0.14 -0.43
C LEU A 11 1.34 0.40 0.83
N ALA A 12 1.98 0.27 1.99
CA ALA A 12 1.41 0.76 3.26
C ALA A 12 1.27 2.29 3.26
N GLU A 13 2.21 3.00 2.65
CA GLU A 13 2.20 4.46 2.53
C GLU A 13 0.99 4.95 1.74
N GLY A 14 0.69 4.36 0.58
CA GLY A 14 -0.49 4.73 -0.20
C GLY A 14 -1.81 4.42 0.50
N TYR A 15 -1.84 3.29 1.21
CA TYR A 15 -2.99 2.90 2.01
C TYR A 15 -3.30 3.89 3.15
N GLU A 16 -2.28 4.36 3.87
CA GLU A 16 -2.46 5.37 4.92
C GLU A 16 -2.73 6.77 4.34
N ALA A 17 -2.11 7.14 3.22
CA ALA A 17 -2.36 8.40 2.52
C ALA A 17 -3.86 8.57 2.20
N ARG A 18 -4.52 7.54 1.65
CA ARG A 18 -5.97 7.59 1.42
C ARG A 18 -6.78 7.73 2.70
N ARG A 19 -6.39 7.05 3.78
CA ARG A 19 -7.05 7.23 5.10
C ARG A 19 -6.91 8.64 5.65
N LEU A 20 -5.81 9.32 5.32
CA LEU A 20 -5.59 10.73 5.66
C LEU A 20 -6.34 11.69 4.73
N GLY A 21 -7.00 11.19 3.69
CA GLY A 21 -7.78 11.97 2.74
C GLY A 21 -6.97 12.46 1.53
N GLU A 22 -5.74 11.98 1.36
CA GLU A 22 -4.93 12.28 0.18
C GLU A 22 -5.53 11.64 -1.07
N THR A 23 -5.29 12.28 -2.21
CA THR A 23 -5.75 11.87 -3.53
C THR A 23 -4.63 11.18 -4.31
N LEU A 24 -4.96 10.53 -5.43
CA LEU A 24 -3.93 9.93 -6.29
C LEU A 24 -2.94 10.97 -6.85
N ASP A 25 -3.36 12.23 -6.99
CA ASP A 25 -2.50 13.32 -7.44
C ASP A 25 -1.45 13.71 -6.39
N ASP A 26 -1.64 13.31 -5.13
CA ASP A 26 -0.70 13.53 -4.03
C ASP A 26 0.37 12.42 -3.94
N ASN A 27 0.35 11.44 -4.86
CA ASN A 27 1.35 10.37 -4.90
C ASN A 27 2.77 10.96 -5.05
N PRO A 28 3.69 10.74 -4.09
CA PRO A 28 5.00 11.37 -4.11
C PRO A 28 5.97 10.72 -5.11
N TYR A 29 5.60 9.60 -5.73
CA TYR A 29 6.43 8.85 -6.65
C TYR A 29 6.19 9.30 -8.10
N GLU A 30 7.26 9.29 -8.91
CA GLU A 30 7.13 9.60 -10.34
C GLU A 30 6.23 8.57 -11.03
N SER A 31 5.30 9.06 -11.85
CA SER A 31 4.42 8.22 -12.67
C SER A 31 5.22 7.18 -13.47
N PHE A 32 4.66 5.99 -13.65
CA PHE A 32 5.28 4.85 -14.36
C PHE A 32 6.50 4.24 -13.66
N THR A 33 6.73 4.55 -12.37
CA THR A 33 7.67 3.79 -11.53
C THR A 33 6.95 2.67 -10.79
N GLY A 34 7.68 1.61 -10.43
CA GLY A 34 7.12 0.53 -9.61
C GLY A 34 6.61 1.03 -8.25
N ASP A 35 7.26 2.05 -7.68
CA ASP A 35 6.83 2.65 -6.42
C ASP A 35 5.51 3.44 -6.61
N TYR A 36 5.32 4.12 -7.74
CA TYR A 36 4.04 4.75 -8.07
C TYR A 36 2.90 3.73 -8.16
N GLU A 37 3.16 2.59 -8.81
CA GLU A 37 2.19 1.50 -8.92
C GLU A 37 1.88 0.87 -7.55
N ASP A 38 2.91 0.59 -6.75
CA ASP A 38 2.76 0.01 -5.41
C ASP A 38 2.01 0.94 -4.44
N TRP A 39 2.29 2.25 -4.48
CA TRP A 39 1.59 3.23 -3.65
C TRP A 39 0.12 3.35 -4.10
N SER A 40 -0.12 3.44 -5.41
CA SER A 40 -1.48 3.55 -5.95
C SER A 40 -2.33 2.31 -5.62
N ASP A 41 -1.75 1.12 -5.69
CA ASP A 41 -2.40 -0.13 -5.29
C ASP A 41 -2.77 -0.10 -3.79
N GLY A 42 -1.86 0.39 -2.94
CA GLY A 42 -2.12 0.60 -1.51
C GLY A 42 -3.29 1.55 -1.26
N TRP A 43 -3.29 2.68 -1.97
CA TRP A 43 -4.33 3.70 -1.91
C TRP A 43 -5.71 3.12 -2.27
N TRP A 44 -5.82 2.39 -3.39
CA TRP A 44 -7.07 1.78 -3.83
C TRP A 44 -7.58 0.72 -2.85
N ARG A 45 -6.70 -0.13 -2.31
CA ARG A 45 -7.09 -1.17 -1.33
C ARG A 45 -7.70 -0.63 -0.04
N SER A 46 -7.45 0.63 0.29
CA SER A 46 -8.07 1.27 1.44
C SER A 46 -9.56 1.55 1.24
N GLU A 47 -10.02 1.76 -0.01
CA GLU A 47 -11.45 1.93 -0.32
C GLU A 47 -12.22 0.63 -0.19
N ASP A 48 -11.60 -0.50 -0.55
CA ASP A 48 -12.22 -1.83 -0.50
C ASP A 48 -12.38 -2.37 0.94
N GLY A 49 -11.93 -1.62 1.96
CA GLY A 49 -11.96 -2.07 3.35
C GLY A 49 -11.02 -3.24 3.65
N VAL A 50 -10.14 -3.59 2.72
CA VAL A 50 -9.13 -4.63 2.90
C VAL A 50 -8.12 -4.14 3.92
N SER A 51 -8.26 -4.63 5.15
CA SER A 51 -7.25 -4.45 6.18
C SER A 51 -5.98 -5.21 5.80
N LEU A 52 -4.96 -4.49 5.35
CA LEU A 52 -3.59 -5.03 5.15
C LEU A 52 -3.00 -5.65 6.43
N ARG A 53 -3.62 -5.41 7.59
CA ARG A 53 -3.30 -6.02 8.89
C ARG A 53 -3.71 -7.50 9.04
N SER A 54 -4.35 -8.13 8.05
CA SER A 54 -5.04 -9.41 8.25
C SER A 54 -4.61 -10.57 7.33
N THR A 55 -3.32 -10.74 7.07
CA THR A 55 -2.80 -12.00 6.48
C THR A 55 -1.81 -12.72 7.38
N SER A 56 -1.88 -12.52 8.69
CA SER A 56 -1.08 -13.30 9.64
C SER A 56 -1.93 -13.72 10.84
N ASN A 57 -2.84 -14.65 10.60
CA ASN A 57 -3.25 -15.57 11.65
C ASN A 57 -2.97 -17.01 11.17
N PRO A 58 -1.89 -17.66 11.64
CA PRO A 58 -1.59 -19.05 11.27
C PRO A 58 -2.60 -20.06 11.85
N ALA A 59 -3.57 -19.62 12.66
CA ALA A 59 -4.56 -20.49 13.29
C ALA A 59 -5.75 -20.88 12.37
N ASP A 60 -5.94 -20.22 11.22
CA ASP A 60 -7.06 -20.52 10.30
C ASP A 60 -6.72 -21.63 9.27
N LEU A 61 -5.58 -22.29 9.43
CA LEU A 61 -5.12 -23.41 8.59
C LEU A 61 -5.06 -24.76 9.33
N SER A 62 -5.51 -24.82 10.58
CA SER A 62 -5.68 -26.12 11.25
C SER A 62 -7.16 -26.51 11.24
N SER A 63 -7.43 -27.54 10.44
CA SER A 63 -8.69 -28.28 10.34
C SER A 63 -9.15 -28.88 11.67
#